data_AF-A0A9Q8X0T3-F1
#
_entry.id   AF-A0A9Q8X0T3-F1
#
_cell.length_a   1.000
_cell.length_b   1.000
_cell.length_c   1.000
_cell.angle_alpha   90.00
_cell.angle_beta   90.00
_cell.angle_gamma   90.00
#
_symmetry.space_group_name_H-M   'P 1'
#
loop_
_entity.id
_entity.type
_entity.pdbx_description
1 polymer ?
#
loop_
_entity_poly.entity_id
_entity_poly.type
_entity_poly.pdbx_seq_one_letter_code
_entity_poly.pdbx_strand_id
1 'polypeptide(L)'
;MAENIAMDLYENKYSLQDLVINGEKILEHYFQRDSDIRDCSIDNEQSKQILRLAILYFENDKDYLEKRKQHSEKVREIMKPKGIGLPFKITPPDFPYSPKTNPKEHLTLFKDS
;
A
#
# COMPACT_ATOMS: atom_id res chain seq x y z
N MET A 1 2.82 1.78 -2.71
CA MET A 1 2.04 0.66 -3.29
C MET A 1 1.72 -0.43 -2.28
N ALA A 2 2.70 -1.11 -1.68
CA ALA A 2 2.48 -2.19 -0.70
C ALA A 2 1.55 -1.79 0.47
N GLU A 3 1.75 -0.61 1.04
CA GLU A 3 0.87 -0.12 2.12
C GLU A 3 -0.58 0.09 1.69
N ASN A 4 -0.82 0.47 0.42
CA ASN A 4 -2.19 0.64 -0.08
C ASN A 4 -2.86 -0.74 -0.23
N ILE A 5 -2.11 -1.73 -0.71
CA ILE A 5 -2.57 -3.13 -0.79
C ILE A 5 -2.87 -3.66 0.63
N ALA A 6 -2.03 -3.32 1.63
CA ALA A 6 -2.27 -3.67 3.03
C ALA A 6 -3.51 -2.99 3.61
N MET A 7 -3.75 -1.72 3.27
CA MET A 7 -4.98 -1.00 3.63
C MET A 7 -6.22 -1.65 3.02
N ASP A 8 -6.16 -2.09 1.75
CA ASP A 8 -7.28 -2.76 1.10
C ASP A 8 -7.60 -4.13 1.74
N LEU A 9 -6.58 -4.87 2.20
CA LEU A 9 -6.76 -6.07 3.03
C LEU A 9 -7.41 -5.73 4.38
N TYR A 10 -6.93 -4.66 5.04
CA TYR A 10 -7.46 -4.19 6.32
C TYR A 10 -8.93 -3.76 6.23
N GLU A 11 -9.31 -3.13 5.12
CA GLU A 11 -10.67 -2.71 4.82
C GLU A 11 -11.55 -3.86 4.29
N ASN A 12 -11.02 -5.10 4.22
CA ASN A 12 -11.69 -6.30 3.71
C ASN A 12 -12.20 -6.15 2.26
N LYS A 13 -11.50 -5.40 1.40
CA LYS A 13 -11.84 -5.31 -0.03
C LYS A 13 -11.57 -6.61 -0.77
N TYR A 14 -10.64 -7.40 -0.27
CA TYR A 14 -10.34 -8.77 -0.70
C TYR A 14 -9.63 -9.50 0.45
N SER A 15 -9.63 -10.83 0.41
CA SER A 15 -8.99 -11.65 1.45
C SER A 15 -7.49 -11.85 1.19
N LEU A 16 -6.78 -12.35 2.21
CA LEU A 16 -5.38 -12.76 2.05
C LEU A 16 -5.23 -13.91 1.04
N GLN A 17 -6.23 -14.80 0.96
CA GLN A 17 -6.27 -15.87 -0.04
C GLN A 17 -6.42 -15.30 -1.46
N ASP A 18 -7.24 -14.27 -1.64
CA ASP A 18 -7.39 -13.60 -2.93
C ASP A 18 -6.08 -12.94 -3.37
N LEU A 19 -5.32 -12.38 -2.42
CA LEU A 19 -4.01 -11.81 -2.72
C LEU A 19 -3.01 -12.86 -3.20
N VAL A 20 -3.02 -14.05 -2.59
CA VAL A 20 -2.14 -15.16 -3.00
C VAL A 20 -2.51 -15.68 -4.38
N ILE A 21 -3.80 -15.82 -4.69
CA ILE A 21 -4.28 -16.37 -5.96
C ILE A 21 -4.20 -15.33 -7.09
N ASN A 22 -4.55 -14.07 -6.81
CA ASN A 22 -4.74 -13.01 -7.80
C ASN A 22 -3.75 -11.84 -7.65
N GLY A 23 -2.62 -12.04 -6.96
CA GLY A 23 -1.68 -10.97 -6.61
C GLY A 23 -1.18 -10.15 -7.79
N GLU A 24 -0.94 -10.77 -8.95
CA GLU A 24 -0.52 -10.08 -10.17
C GLU A 24 -1.59 -9.12 -10.70
N LYS A 25 -2.86 -9.54 -10.71
CA LYS A 25 -3.99 -8.70 -11.14
C LYS A 25 -4.23 -7.53 -10.19
N ILE A 26 -4.05 -7.79 -8.89
CA ILE A 26 -4.16 -6.74 -7.86
C ILE A 26 -3.04 -5.71 -8.06
N LEU A 27 -1.80 -6.15 -8.26
CA LEU A 27 -0.69 -5.26 -8.59
C LEU A 27 -0.94 -4.45 -9.87
N GLU A 28 -1.40 -5.11 -10.94
CA GLU A 28 -1.71 -4.46 -12.21
C GLU A 28 -2.75 -3.35 -12.04
N HIS A 29 -3.81 -3.60 -11.26
CA HIS A 29 -4.81 -2.58 -10.94
C HIS A 29 -4.16 -1.34 -10.31
N TYR A 30 -3.20 -1.53 -9.42
CA TYR A 30 -2.47 -0.43 -8.79
C TYR A 30 -1.55 0.33 -9.77
N PHE A 31 -0.87 -0.37 -10.68
CA PHE A 31 -0.08 0.26 -11.75
C PHE A 31 -0.93 1.07 -12.72
N GLN A 32 -2.11 0.57 -13.08
CA GLN A 32 -3.03 1.26 -13.99
C GLN A 32 -3.66 2.50 -13.34
N ARG A 33 -3.98 2.41 -12.04
CA ARG A 33 -4.64 3.47 -11.27
C ARG A 33 -3.72 4.66 -10.99
N ASP A 34 -2.45 4.41 -10.73
CA ASP A 34 -1.51 5.42 -10.26
C ASP A 34 -0.68 5.97 -11.43
N SER A 35 -0.98 7.20 -11.85
CA SER A 35 -0.39 7.81 -13.04
C SER A 35 1.12 7.91 -12.99
N ASP A 36 1.68 8.00 -11.78
CA ASP A 36 3.10 8.28 -11.56
C ASP A 36 3.97 7.02 -11.73
N ILE A 37 3.35 5.84 -11.76
CA ILE A 37 4.03 4.55 -11.91
C ILE A 37 3.51 3.74 -13.10
N ARG A 38 2.61 4.30 -13.91
CA ARG A 38 1.99 3.61 -15.05
C ARG A 38 3.02 3.11 -16.07
N ASP A 39 4.10 3.84 -16.25
CA ASP A 39 5.19 3.50 -17.19
C ASP A 39 6.33 2.72 -16.51
N CYS A 40 6.18 2.34 -15.24
CA CYS A 40 7.15 1.51 -14.55
C CYS A 40 6.93 0.03 -14.89
N SER A 41 7.94 -0.60 -15.48
CA SER A 41 8.01 -2.06 -15.54
C SER A 41 8.63 -2.60 -14.26
N ILE A 42 7.95 -3.52 -13.58
CA ILE A 42 8.57 -4.32 -12.52
C ILE A 42 8.71 -5.77 -12.98
N ASP A 43 9.75 -6.43 -12.50
CA ASP A 43 9.93 -7.86 -12.75
C ASP A 43 9.11 -8.71 -11.75
N ASN A 44 9.11 -10.02 -11.97
CA ASN A 44 8.36 -10.96 -11.15
C ASN A 44 8.86 -10.98 -9.69
N GLU A 45 10.16 -10.82 -9.45
CA GLU A 45 10.69 -10.84 -8.09
C GLU A 45 10.32 -9.57 -7.32
N GLN A 46 10.40 -8.42 -7.96
CA GLN A 46 9.89 -7.15 -7.43
C GLN A 46 8.39 -7.23 -7.12
N SER A 47 7.61 -7.87 -8.00
CA SER A 47 6.17 -8.10 -7.77
C SER A 47 5.93 -8.90 -6.49
N LYS A 48 6.66 -10.02 -6.31
CA LYS A 48 6.58 -10.83 -5.08
C LYS A 48 7.01 -10.06 -3.84
N GLN A 49 8.06 -9.25 -3.93
CA GLN A 49 8.53 -8.42 -2.82
C GLN A 49 7.47 -7.42 -2.37
N ILE A 50 6.79 -6.75 -3.30
CA ILE A 50 5.71 -5.81 -3.00
C ILE A 50 4.56 -6.52 -2.28
N LEU A 51 4.13 -7.69 -2.77
CA LEU A 51 3.06 -8.47 -2.16
C LEU A 51 3.44 -8.98 -0.76
N ARG A 52 4.65 -9.49 -0.58
CA ARG A 52 5.17 -9.91 0.73
C ARG A 52 5.20 -8.76 1.72
N LEU A 53 5.65 -7.59 1.27
CA LEU A 53 5.68 -6.39 2.10
C LEU A 53 4.27 -5.94 2.49
N ALA A 54 3.30 -6.05 1.58
CA ALA A 54 1.90 -5.74 1.88
C ALA A 54 1.32 -6.68 2.95
N ILE A 55 1.62 -7.98 2.87
CA ILE A 55 1.23 -8.96 3.90
C ILE A 55 1.88 -8.61 5.24
N LEU A 56 3.18 -8.28 5.24
CA LEU A 56 3.90 -7.91 6.44
C LEU A 56 3.27 -6.71 7.15
N TYR A 57 2.91 -5.66 6.40
CA TYR A 57 2.20 -4.49 6.95
C TYR A 57 0.83 -4.88 7.52
N PHE A 58 0.06 -5.69 6.80
CA PHE A 58 -1.26 -6.14 7.23
C PHE A 58 -1.22 -6.95 8.54
N GLU A 59 -0.23 -7.84 8.68
CA GLU A 59 -0.11 -8.71 9.84
C GLU A 59 0.48 -8.00 11.07
N ASN A 60 1.45 -7.10 10.87
CA ASN A 60 2.28 -6.58 11.96
C ASN A 60 1.97 -5.13 12.36
N ASP A 61 1.28 -4.35 11.52
CA ASP A 61 1.14 -2.91 11.74
C ASP A 61 -0.32 -2.43 11.74
N LYS A 62 -1.18 -3.15 12.47
CA LYS A 62 -2.62 -2.82 12.58
C LYS A 62 -2.87 -1.41 13.12
N ASP A 63 -2.04 -0.94 14.05
CA ASP A 63 -2.15 0.40 14.63
C ASP A 63 -1.90 1.50 13.58
N TYR A 64 -0.91 1.30 12.70
CA TYR A 64 -0.68 2.21 11.56
C TYR A 64 -1.88 2.22 10.61
N LEU A 65 -2.38 1.04 10.24
CA LEU A 65 -3.51 0.91 9.31
C LEU A 65 -4.78 1.56 9.86
N GLU A 66 -5.06 1.37 11.15
CA GLU A 66 -6.20 2.00 11.83
C GLU A 66 -6.07 3.53 11.87
N LYS A 67 -4.91 4.07 12.27
CA LYS A 67 -4.67 5.53 12.26
C LYS A 67 -4.83 6.13 10.87
N ARG A 68 -4.34 5.41 9.86
CA ARG A 68 -4.44 5.83 8.45
C ARG A 68 -5.89 5.83 7.97
N LYS A 69 -6.68 4.82 8.32
CA LYS A 69 -8.13 4.77 8.05
C LYS A 69 -8.84 5.97 8.68
N GLN A 70 -8.62 6.21 9.97
CA GLN A 70 -9.22 7.34 10.69
C GLN A 70 -8.87 8.69 10.06
N HIS A 71 -7.64 8.85 9.58
CA HIS A 71 -7.24 10.05 8.86
C HIS A 71 -8.00 10.21 7.55
N SER A 72 -8.10 9.14 6.75
CA SER A 72 -8.87 9.13 5.49
C SER A 72 -10.35 9.47 5.71
N GLU A 73 -10.97 8.91 6.74
CA GLU A 73 -12.36 9.19 7.11
C GLU A 73 -12.56 10.65 7.52
N LYS A 74 -11.67 11.20 8.36
CA LYS A 74 -11.70 12.62 8.75
C LYS A 74 -11.59 13.54 7.53
N VAL A 75 -10.67 13.23 6.61
CA VAL A 75 -10.54 14.00 5.35
C VAL A 75 -11.83 13.92 4.53
N ARG A 76 -12.43 12.74 4.40
CA ARG A 76 -13.69 12.54 3.69
C ARG A 76 -14.84 13.31 4.34
N GLU A 77 -14.93 13.35 5.66
CA GLU A 77 -15.93 14.10 6.40
C GLU A 77 -15.80 15.61 6.21
N ILE A 78 -14.57 16.13 6.22
CA ILE A 78 -14.29 17.55 5.91
C ILE A 78 -14.70 17.89 4.47
N MET A 79 -14.59 16.94 3.54
CA MET A 79 -14.90 17.12 2.12
C MET A 79 -16.39 16.95 1.77
N LYS A 80 -17.15 16.13 2.53
CA LYS A 80 -18.61 15.91 2.33
C LYS A 80 -19.45 17.20 2.19
N PRO A 81 -19.28 18.26 3.01
CA PRO A 81 -20.11 19.45 2.90
C PRO A 81 -19.81 20.35 1.69
N LYS A 82 -18.74 20.09 0.91
CA LYS A 82 -18.32 21.01 -0.17
C LYS A 82 -18.78 20.63 -1.58
N GLY A 83 -19.38 19.46 -1.83
CA GLY A 83 -19.86 19.10 -3.18
C GLY A 83 -18.77 19.11 -4.27
N ILE A 84 -17.49 19.10 -3.88
CA ILE A 84 -16.36 19.10 -4.80
C ILE A 84 -16.07 17.63 -5.13
N GLY A 85 -16.50 17.18 -6.31
CA GLY A 85 -15.96 15.96 -6.92
C GLY A 85 -14.46 16.15 -7.08
N LEU A 86 -13.66 15.32 -6.41
CA LEU A 86 -12.20 15.45 -6.30
C LEU A 86 -11.51 15.75 -7.64
N PRO A 87 -10.85 16.91 -7.80
CA PRO A 87 -9.80 17.09 -8.78
C PRO A 87 -8.55 17.54 -8.01
N PHE A 88 -8.04 16.72 -7.10
CA PHE A 88 -6.83 17.05 -6.37
C PHE A 88 -5.80 15.94 -6.52
N LYS A 89 -4.78 16.23 -7.34
CA LYS A 89 -3.45 15.64 -7.18
C LYS A 89 -3.04 15.93 -5.74
N ILE A 90 -3.13 14.93 -4.88
CA ILE A 90 -2.61 15.01 -3.52
C ILE A 90 -1.11 14.87 -3.67
N THR A 91 -0.39 16.00 -3.70
CA THR A 91 1.03 15.99 -3.39
C THR A 91 1.15 15.45 -1.97
N PRO A 92 1.86 14.34 -1.73
CA PRO A 92 2.01 13.81 -0.38
C PRO A 92 2.60 14.91 0.51
N PRO A 93 2.07 15.13 1.73
CA PRO A 93 2.76 15.98 2.68
C PRO A 93 4.16 15.44 2.91
N ASP A 94 5.16 16.33 2.90
CA ASP A 94 6.54 16.05 3.33
C ASP A 94 6.52 15.62 4.80
N PHE A 95 6.22 14.34 5.05
CA PHE A 95 6.45 13.72 6.35
C PHE A 95 7.90 13.24 6.36
N PRO A 96 8.73 13.68 7.31
CA PRO A 96 10.04 13.10 7.53
C PRO A 96 9.84 11.78 8.28
N TYR A 97 9.20 10.80 7.66
CA TYR A 97 9.24 9.43 8.14
C TYR A 97 10.40 8.74 7.45
N SER A 98 11.60 8.95 8.00
CA SER A 98 12.70 8.02 7.77
C SER A 98 12.29 6.72 8.44
N PRO A 99 12.10 5.62 7.70
CA PRO A 99 12.02 4.31 8.32
C PRO A 99 13.30 4.18 9.15
N LYS A 100 13.18 3.91 10.46
CA LYS A 100 14.35 3.63 11.32
C LYS A 100 15.02 2.29 10.97
N THR A 101 14.51 1.60 9.95
CA THR A 101 15.06 0.37 9.43
C THR A 101 15.64 0.64 8.05
N ASN A 102 16.96 0.46 7.96
CA ASN A 102 17.67 0.50 6.69
C ASN A 102 17.08 -0.60 5.78
N PRO A 103 16.60 -0.29 4.56
CA PRO A 103 16.03 -1.28 3.65
C PRO A 103 17.00 -2.43 3.31
N LYS A 104 18.31 -2.22 3.55
CA LYS A 104 19.35 -3.25 3.38
C LYS A 104 19.42 -4.28 4.51
N GLU A 105 18.75 -4.07 5.64
CA GLU A 105 18.82 -4.98 6.80
C GLU A 105 17.78 -6.11 6.77
N HIS A 106 16.81 -6.09 5.85
CA HIS A 106 15.75 -7.10 5.77
C HIS A 106 15.98 -8.24 4.75
N LEU A 107 17.16 -8.31 4.13
CA LEU A 107 17.49 -9.33 3.13
C LEU A 107 18.32 -10.53 3.65
N THR A 108 18.56 -10.64 4.96
CA THR A 108 19.42 -11.71 5.52
C THR A 108 18.69 -12.89 6.15
N LEU A 109 17.36 -12.95 6.15
CA LEU A 109 16.63 -14.08 6.76
C LEU A 109 16.50 -15.34 5.89
N PHE A 110 17.08 -15.37 4.69
CA PHE A 110 17.04 -16.55 3.81
C PHE A 110 18.39 -16.85 3.12
N LYS A 111 19.49 -16.71 3.85
CA LYS A 111 20.69 -17.50 3.54
C LYS A 111 20.86 -18.49 4.67
N ASP A 112 20.40 -19.72 4.42
CA ASP A 112 21.06 -20.98 4.76
C ASP A 112 20.02 -22.11 4.64
N SER A 113 19.96 -22.70 3.45
CA SER A 113 19.54 -24.08 3.21
C SER A 113 20.36 -24.60 2.03
#